data_AF-A0A7S3BMY7-F1
#
_entry.id   AF-A0A7S3BMY7-F1
#
_cell.length_a   1.000
_cell.length_b   1.000
_cell.length_c   1.000
_cell.angle_alpha   90.00
_cell.angle_beta   90.00
_cell.angle_gamma   90.00
#
_symmetry.space_group_name_H-M   'P 1'
#
loop_
_entity.id
_entity.type
_entity.pdbx_description
1 polymer ?
#
loop_
_entity_poly.entity_id
_entity_poly.type
_entity_poly.pdbx_seq_one_letter_code
_entity_poly.pdbx_strand_id
1 'polypeptide(L)'
;GGWLFLQNVHLMESWLPKLERQLELAAEEGHDDFRCFLSAEPPPLPDQQSVPEGILQTSIKVANEPPTDLKSNLRAAYALFSQEALDKSSKPEAHRPMLFGLCF
;
A
#
# COMPACT_ATOMS: atom_id res chain seq x y z
N GLY A 1 -4.46 25.28 3.62
CA GLY A 1 -4.65 23.90 3.13
C GLY A 1 -3.33 23.14 3.19
N GLY A 2 -3.35 21.86 2.88
CA GLY A 2 -2.18 20.96 2.96
C GLY A 2 -2.55 19.52 2.63
N TRP A 3 -1.54 18.67 2.51
CA TRP A 3 -1.71 17.27 2.12
C TRP A 3 -1.42 16.39 3.32
N LEU A 4 -2.41 15.61 3.74
CA LEU A 4 -2.29 14.66 4.83
C LEU A 4 -2.23 13.24 4.24
N PHE A 5 -1.20 12.48 4.63
CA PHE A 5 -1.05 11.08 4.27
C PHE A 5 -1.09 10.23 5.54
N LEU A 6 -2.13 9.42 5.67
CA LEU A 6 -2.32 8.51 6.80
C LEU A 6 -2.11 7.08 6.31
N GLN A 7 -1.05 6.45 6.81
CA GLN A 7 -0.71 5.09 6.43
C GLN A 7 -1.23 4.06 7.45
N ASN A 8 -1.50 2.85 6.98
CA ASN A 8 -1.90 1.70 7.78
C ASN A 8 -3.11 1.96 8.69
N VAL A 9 -4.12 2.69 8.20
CA VAL A 9 -5.23 3.16 9.06
C VAL A 9 -6.11 2.03 9.59
N HIS A 10 -6.11 0.87 8.92
CA HIS A 10 -6.75 -0.37 9.37
C HIS A 10 -6.20 -0.88 10.71
N LEU A 11 -5.01 -0.47 11.14
CA LEU A 11 -4.45 -0.80 12.45
C LEU A 11 -4.98 0.11 13.58
N MET A 12 -5.76 1.13 13.25
CA MET A 12 -6.24 2.16 14.18
C MET A 12 -7.78 2.18 14.26
N GLU A 13 -8.42 1.01 14.33
CA GLU A 13 -9.88 0.84 14.27
C GLU A 13 -10.64 1.76 15.25
N SER A 14 -10.19 1.87 16.50
CA SER A 14 -10.84 2.71 17.51
C SER A 14 -10.74 4.23 17.25
N TRP A 15 -9.79 4.66 16.41
CA TRP A 15 -9.57 6.05 16.06
C TRP A 15 -10.32 6.47 14.79
N LEU A 16 -10.56 5.52 13.88
CA LEU A 16 -11.22 5.80 12.59
C LEU A 16 -12.58 6.50 12.71
N PRO A 17 -13.48 6.18 13.67
CA PRO A 17 -14.73 6.94 13.84
C PRO A 17 -14.50 8.41 14.22
N LYS A 18 -13.41 8.70 14.94
CA LYS A 18 -13.04 10.09 15.25
C LYS A 18 -12.52 10.79 14.01
N LEU A 19 -11.70 10.09 13.21
CA LEU A 19 -11.19 10.61 11.94
C LEU A 19 -12.35 10.92 10.97
N GLU A 20 -13.31 10.02 10.83
CA GLU A 20 -14.50 10.19 10.00
C GLU A 20 -15.21 11.51 10.30
N ARG A 21 -15.56 11.75 11.56
CA ARG A 21 -16.19 13.01 11.99
C ARG A 21 -15.33 14.25 11.70
N GLN A 22 -14.00 14.14 11.81
CA GLN A 22 -13.11 15.26 11.49
C GLN A 22 -13.03 15.51 9.97
N LEU A 23 -13.10 14.45 9.16
CA LEU A 23 -13.13 14.57 7.71
C LEU A 23 -14.45 15.17 7.22
N GLU A 24 -15.58 14.85 7.85
CA GLU A 24 -16.88 15.50 7.58
C GLU A 24 -16.81 17.01 7.84
N LEU A 25 -16.30 17.42 9.01
CA LEU A 25 -16.11 18.84 9.33
C LEU A 25 -15.14 19.52 8.36
N ALA A 26 -14.06 18.84 7.98
CA ALA A 26 -13.09 19.36 7.02
C ALA A 26 -13.67 19.43 5.58
N ALA A 27 -14.68 18.63 5.25
CA ALA A 27 -15.36 18.72 3.96
C ALA A 27 -16.27 19.96 3.88
N GLU A 28 -16.83 20.41 5.00
CA GLU A 28 -17.71 21.58 5.07
C GLU A 28 -16.95 22.90 5.29
N GLU A 29 -16.00 22.91 6.23
CA GLU A 29 -15.32 24.12 6.70
C GLU A 29 -13.83 24.17 6.33
N GLY A 30 -13.31 23.10 5.72
CA GLY A 30 -11.89 22.98 5.39
C GLY A 30 -11.46 23.91 4.26
N HIS A 31 -10.15 24.12 4.19
CA HIS A 31 -9.54 24.90 3.13
C HIS A 31 -9.60 24.14 1.79
N ASP A 32 -9.93 24.83 0.69
CA ASP A 32 -10.14 24.24 -0.65
C ASP A 32 -8.99 23.32 -1.14
N ASP A 33 -7.73 23.68 -0.86
CA ASP A 33 -6.54 22.87 -1.18
C ASP A 33 -6.23 21.72 -0.21
N PHE A 34 -7.07 21.44 0.79
CA PHE A 34 -6.86 20.31 1.68
C PHE A 34 -7.07 18.98 0.93
N ARG A 35 -6.12 18.05 1.07
CA ARG A 35 -6.21 16.70 0.53
C ARG A 35 -5.84 15.69 1.61
N CYS A 36 -6.66 14.66 1.79
CA CYS A 36 -6.40 13.57 2.71
C CYS A 36 -6.28 12.26 1.93
N PHE A 37 -5.16 11.57 2.08
CA PHE A 37 -4.88 10.26 1.50
C PHE A 37 -4.81 9.23 2.62
N LEU A 38 -5.58 8.16 2.48
CA LEU A 38 -5.61 7.05 3.42
C LEU A 38 -5.08 5.80 2.74
N SER A 39 -4.20 5.05 3.40
CA SER A 39 -3.86 3.69 2.98
C SER A 39 -4.35 2.67 4.02
N ALA A 40 -5.06 1.66 3.56
CA ALA A 40 -5.53 0.55 4.38
C ALA A 40 -5.34 -0.78 3.64
N GLU A 41 -5.16 -1.86 4.40
CA GLU A 41 -5.32 -3.21 3.88
C GLU A 41 -6.78 -3.65 3.98
N PRO A 42 -7.26 -4.49 3.05
CA PRO A 42 -8.58 -5.08 3.16
C PRO A 42 -8.67 -5.97 4.41
N PRO A 43 -9.87 -6.10 5.00
CA PRO A 43 -10.09 -7.00 6.12
C PRO A 43 -9.77 -8.45 5.71
N PRO A 44 -9.27 -9.29 6.64
CA PRO A 44 -8.87 -10.66 6.32
C PRO A 44 -10.06 -11.60 6.06
N LEU A 45 -11.26 -11.24 6.55
CA LEU A 45 -12.50 -11.95 6.31
C LEU A 45 -13.59 -11.02 5.75
N PRO A 46 -14.51 -11.51 4.90
CA PRO A 46 -15.55 -10.68 4.27
C PRO A 46 -16.56 -10.06 5.24
N ASP A 47 -16.73 -10.63 6.42
CA ASP A 47 -17.64 -10.17 7.47
C ASP A 47 -17.01 -9.15 8.42
N GLN A 48 -15.70 -8.92 8.30
CA GLN A 48 -14.98 -7.94 9.10
C GLN A 48 -14.86 -6.60 8.38
N GLN A 49 -14.88 -5.51 9.13
CA GLN A 49 -14.77 -4.16 8.62
C GLN A 49 -13.52 -3.48 9.20
N SER A 50 -12.53 -3.21 8.36
CA SER A 50 -11.29 -2.52 8.79
C SER A 50 -11.41 -0.99 8.76
N VAL A 51 -12.22 -0.45 7.83
CA VAL A 51 -12.43 0.99 7.66
C VAL A 51 -13.94 1.32 7.71
N PRO A 52 -14.36 2.34 8.48
CA PRO A 52 -15.76 2.77 8.56
C PRO A 52 -16.37 3.05 7.19
N GLU A 53 -17.65 2.72 7.06
CA GLU A 53 -18.39 2.86 5.81
C GLU A 53 -18.46 4.32 5.33
N GLY A 54 -18.66 5.31 6.21
CA GLY A 54 -18.77 6.70 5.77
C GLY A 54 -17.47 7.23 5.19
N ILE A 55 -16.31 6.85 5.75
CA ILE A 55 -15.01 7.12 5.11
C ILE A 55 -14.95 6.49 3.71
N LEU A 56 -15.41 5.25 3.55
CA LEU A 56 -15.43 4.59 2.24
C LEU A 56 -16.43 5.28 1.29
N GLN A 57 -17.60 5.68 1.73
CA GLN A 57 -18.60 6.32 0.87
C GLN A 57 -18.16 7.72 0.40
N THR A 58 -17.40 8.43 1.22
CA THR A 58 -16.93 9.80 0.94
C THR A 58 -15.56 9.86 0.26
N SER A 59 -14.91 8.72 0.04
CA SER A 59 -13.55 8.66 -0.55
C SER A 59 -13.52 8.12 -1.98
N ILE A 60 -12.48 8.53 -2.70
CA ILE A 60 -12.08 7.91 -3.97
C ILE A 60 -11.25 6.68 -3.62
N LYS A 61 -11.74 5.50 -4.02
CA LYS A 61 -11.12 4.21 -3.70
C LYS A 61 -10.21 3.76 -4.84
N VAL A 62 -8.98 3.42 -4.50
CA VAL A 62 -8.00 2.84 -5.43
C VAL A 62 -7.45 1.57 -4.78
N ALA A 63 -7.62 0.43 -5.44
CA ALA A 63 -7.03 -0.83 -5.04
C ALA A 63 -5.71 -1.03 -5.81
N ASN A 64 -4.62 -1.28 -5.09
CA ASN A 64 -3.34 -1.64 -5.68
C ASN A 64 -3.13 -3.15 -5.53
N GLU A 65 -3.60 -3.91 -6.52
CA GLU A 65 -3.45 -5.37 -6.54
C GLU A 65 -2.15 -5.78 -7.23
N PRO A 66 -1.50 -6.88 -6.81
CA PRO A 66 -0.31 -7.39 -7.47
C PRO A 66 -0.62 -7.81 -8.91
N PRO A 67 0.34 -7.72 -9.84
CA PRO A 67 0.14 -8.16 -11.21
C PRO A 67 -0.09 -9.67 -11.27
N THR A 68 -0.99 -10.09 -12.16
CA THR A 68 -1.34 -11.51 -12.33
C THR A 68 -0.35 -12.25 -13.23
N ASP A 69 0.49 -11.54 -13.97
CA ASP A 69 1.43 -12.14 -14.92
C ASP A 69 2.77 -12.52 -14.29
N LEU A 70 3.28 -13.69 -14.67
CA LEU A 70 4.54 -14.24 -14.16
C LEU A 70 5.74 -13.31 -14.44
N LYS A 71 5.75 -12.63 -15.58
CA LYS A 71 6.90 -11.81 -15.98
C LYS A 71 7.04 -10.58 -15.10
N SER A 72 5.94 -9.93 -14.74
CA SER A 72 5.93 -8.79 -13.82
C SER A 72 6.29 -9.23 -12.40
N ASN A 73 5.77 -10.36 -11.94
CA ASN A 73 6.13 -10.93 -10.63
C ASN A 73 7.63 -11.27 -10.54
N LEU A 74 8.17 -11.92 -11.58
CA LEU A 74 9.60 -12.24 -11.63
C LEU A 74 10.48 -10.99 -11.64
N ARG A 75 10.06 -9.93 -12.36
CA ARG A 75 10.78 -8.65 -12.34
C ARG A 75 10.74 -7.99 -10.96
N ALA A 76 9.59 -8.00 -10.30
CA ALA A 76 9.43 -7.45 -8.96
C ALA A 76 10.29 -8.21 -7.94
N ALA A 77 10.29 -9.55 -7.99
CA ALA A 77 11.12 -10.40 -7.13
C ALA A 77 12.61 -10.16 -7.39
N TYR A 78 13.04 -10.11 -8.65
CA TYR A 78 14.44 -9.87 -9.00
C TYR A 78 14.91 -8.46 -8.61
N ALA A 79 14.01 -7.46 -8.65
CA ALA A 79 14.31 -6.08 -8.27
C ALA A 79 14.57 -5.89 -6.76
N LEU A 80 14.22 -6.87 -5.91
CA LEU A 80 14.57 -6.86 -4.49
C LEU A 80 16.08 -6.99 -4.24
N PHE A 81 16.83 -7.47 -5.25
CA PHE A 81 18.27 -7.65 -5.18
C PHE A 81 18.98 -6.48 -5.86
N SER A 82 19.72 -5.68 -5.07
CA SER A 82 20.53 -4.60 -5.60
C SER A 82 21.70 -5.12 -6.43
N GLN A 83 22.23 -4.28 -7.33
CA GLN A 83 23.41 -4.63 -8.12
C GLN A 83 24.60 -5.02 -7.23
N GLU A 84 24.77 -4.34 -6.09
CA GLU A 84 25.80 -4.67 -5.09
C GLU A 84 25.61 -6.10 -4.52
N ALA A 85 24.37 -6.49 -4.20
CA ALA A 85 24.07 -7.84 -3.72
C ALA A 85 24.38 -8.92 -4.78
N LEU A 86 24.15 -8.61 -6.06
CA LEU A 86 24.47 -9.50 -7.18
C LEU A 86 25.98 -9.69 -7.35
N ASP A 87 26.76 -8.62 -7.12
CA ASP A 87 28.20 -8.58 -7.36
C ASP A 87 29.03 -9.03 -6.14
N LYS A 88 28.41 -9.18 -4.97
CA LYS A 88 29.05 -9.69 -3.74
C LYS A 88 29.54 -11.14 -3.85
N SER A 89 29.00 -11.92 -4.78
CA SER A 89 29.36 -13.33 -4.95
C SER A 89 30.74 -13.50 -5.60
N SER A 90 31.56 -14.38 -5.03
CA SER A 90 32.84 -14.79 -5.62
C SER A 90 32.69 -15.69 -6.86
N LYS A 91 31.46 -16.11 -7.19
CA LYS A 91 31.11 -16.94 -8.36
C LYS A 91 29.88 -16.36 -9.08
N PRO A 92 29.99 -15.19 -9.73
CA PRO A 92 28.84 -14.49 -10.31
C PRO A 92 28.15 -15.29 -11.43
N GLU A 93 28.89 -16.09 -12.20
CA GLU A 93 28.35 -16.90 -13.30
C GLU A 93 27.40 -18.00 -12.83
N ALA A 94 27.63 -18.57 -11.65
CA ALA A 94 26.72 -19.55 -11.05
C ALA A 94 25.62 -18.87 -10.21
N HIS A 95 25.98 -17.79 -9.50
CA HIS A 95 25.07 -17.11 -8.58
C HIS A 95 23.88 -16.44 -9.27
N ARG A 96 24.10 -15.73 -10.39
CA ARG A 96 23.05 -14.96 -11.06
C ARG A 96 21.94 -15.85 -11.64
N PRO A 97 22.23 -16.97 -12.35
CA PRO A 97 21.18 -17.89 -12.80
C PRO A 97 20.44 -18.57 -11.65
N MET A 98 21.12 -18.94 -10.56
CA MET A 98 20.46 -19.53 -9.39
C MET A 98 19.50 -18.55 -8.73
N LEU A 99 19.92 -17.29 -8.55
CA LEU A 99 19.07 -16.25 -7.99
C LEU A 99 17.86 -15.95 -8.88
N PHE A 100 18.07 -15.89 -10.19
CA PHE A 100 16.97 -15.77 -11.15
C PHE A 100 15.98 -16.95 -11.03
N GLY A 101 16.50 -18.18 -10.88
CA GLY A 101 15.68 -19.37 -10.63
C GLY A 101 14.93 -19.37 -9.30
N LEU A 102 15.43 -18.67 -8.27
CA LEU A 102 14.71 -18.44 -7.01
C LEU A 102 13.59 -17.38 -7.13
N CYS A 103 13.69 -16.49 -8.11
CA CYS A 103 12.68 -15.45 -8.37
C CYS A 103 11.56 -15.93 -9.30
N PHE A 104 11.72 -17.10 -9.93
CA PHE A 104 10.73 -17.75 -10.79
C PHE A 104 9.82 -18.65 -9.96
#